data_AF-A0A2E8A5V5-F1
#
_entry.id   AF-A0A2E8A5V5-F1
#
_cell.length_a   1.000
_cell.length_b   1.000
_cell.length_c   1.000
_cell.angle_alpha   90.00
_cell.angle_beta   90.00
_cell.angle_gamma   90.00
#
_symmetry.space_group_name_H-M   'P 1'
#
loop_
_entity.id
_entity.type
_entity.pdbx_description
1 polymer ?
#
loop_
_entity_poly.entity_id
_entity_poly.type
_entity_poly.pdbx_seq_one_letter_code
_entity_poly.pdbx_strand_id
1 'polypeptide(L)'
;MKFLTNIFAIFLSISGSLPAHDPAKEMTAAANRFLKSLDSKNKKKAFFSFNSKERENWNFFPGSFVQPNGRQGLSLKEMSPDQKILAHSLLGSALSHRGLLEASEVMLLEQILYDQSGNDIRDVELYHIAIFGTPDQSGTWSWRFEGHHLSLNFSLVSGRIFSVTPSFFGASPAKTNEGRHSGMRVLQAEEEKARKLVRSLNFPQKKMALLSNKPPREILSGQKNTIERKSFLPAKGLPVTKMNPRQRGWLEELIFAYSAKHRPEIIKQISLGKPLIDPKETFFAWAGGLSEGEGHYYRVQTPDFLFEYANTQNSGNHVHAVWRDFEGDFGRDLLAEHYQNNHQNTKGWVSMFDGKTLKGWKANEDEDSFVVKNGSIVANSPGRCHLFYETAEPFRNFEFKAKVMTLPNSNAGIYFHTRFQEEGWPKAGFECQINNTYHDPKKTASIYGVADSLNAPARDDEWFEIYIKVNGLKVTTKVNDRTIVEWTQPEDWKKSEKFERILGEGTFAIQGHDPGSTVLFRDLMVKRLP
;
A
#
# COMPACT_ATOMS: atom_id res chain seq x y z
N MET A 1 -34.27 21.88 57.55
CA MET A 1 -34.23 21.28 56.20
C MET A 1 -32.93 21.71 55.54
N LYS A 2 -32.01 20.76 55.30
CA LYS A 2 -30.66 21.01 54.79
C LYS A 2 -30.71 21.31 53.28
N PHE A 3 -29.87 22.26 52.88
CA PHE A 3 -29.44 22.57 51.52
C PHE A 3 -29.04 21.32 50.72
N LEU A 4 -29.28 21.34 49.40
CA LEU A 4 -28.29 20.90 48.41
C LEU A 4 -28.64 21.41 47.00
N THR A 5 -27.70 22.18 46.48
CA THR A 5 -27.61 22.84 45.19
C THR A 5 -27.32 21.81 44.10
N ASN A 6 -28.12 21.77 43.03
CA ASN A 6 -27.84 20.93 41.85
C ASN A 6 -26.79 21.60 40.97
N ILE A 7 -25.54 21.12 41.04
CA ILE A 7 -24.49 21.41 40.06
C ILE A 7 -24.60 20.37 38.95
N PHE A 8 -25.03 20.80 37.76
CA PHE A 8 -24.96 19.99 36.54
C PHE A 8 -23.51 20.02 36.04
N ALA A 9 -22.76 18.95 36.29
CA ALA A 9 -21.44 18.76 35.69
C ALA A 9 -21.62 18.32 34.23
N ILE A 10 -21.33 19.23 33.30
CA ILE A 10 -21.18 18.89 31.88
C ILE A 10 -19.86 18.13 31.75
N PHE A 11 -19.92 16.81 31.66
CA PHE A 11 -18.79 16.00 31.18
C PHE A 11 -18.65 16.22 29.67
N LEU A 12 -17.77 17.13 29.27
CA LEU A 12 -17.21 17.12 27.93
C LEU A 12 -16.39 15.83 27.80
N SER A 13 -16.95 14.83 27.12
CA SER A 13 -16.18 13.70 26.62
C SER A 13 -15.21 14.21 25.55
N ILE A 14 -13.99 14.53 25.94
CA ILE A 14 -12.87 14.63 25.00
C ILE A 14 -12.65 13.22 24.48
N SER A 15 -13.34 12.88 23.39
CA SER A 15 -13.01 11.73 22.55
C SER A 15 -11.68 12.07 21.87
N GLY A 16 -10.58 11.94 22.60
CA GLY A 16 -9.27 11.86 22.02
C GLY A 16 -9.30 10.67 21.08
N SER A 17 -9.26 10.93 19.77
CA SER A 17 -8.98 9.91 18.79
C SER A 17 -7.61 9.32 19.14
N LEU A 18 -7.60 8.16 19.79
CA LEU A 18 -6.41 7.32 19.81
C LEU A 18 -5.94 7.24 18.35
N PRO A 19 -4.66 7.54 18.05
CA PRO A 19 -4.18 7.44 16.69
C PRO A 19 -4.44 6.01 16.21
N ALA A 20 -5.22 5.88 15.13
CA ALA A 20 -5.49 4.58 14.54
C ALA A 20 -4.14 3.90 14.27
N HIS A 21 -4.00 2.68 14.77
CA HIS A 21 -2.77 1.91 14.68
C HIS A 21 -2.36 1.73 13.21
N ASP A 22 -1.19 2.23 12.81
CA ASP A 22 -0.69 2.09 11.44
C ASP A 22 -0.41 0.60 11.11
N PRO A 23 -1.17 -0.02 10.19
CA PRO A 23 -1.01 -1.45 9.93
C PRO A 23 0.35 -1.78 9.30
N ALA A 24 1.00 -0.85 8.59
CA ALA A 24 2.32 -1.08 8.01
C ALA A 24 3.39 -1.20 9.10
N LYS A 25 3.35 -0.27 10.06
CA LYS A 25 4.17 -0.30 11.26
C LYS A 25 4.00 -1.59 12.05
N GLU A 26 2.76 -2.04 12.23
CA GLU A 26 2.45 -3.26 12.99
C GLU A 26 2.87 -4.54 12.28
N MET A 27 2.62 -4.65 10.98
CA MET A 27 3.13 -5.75 10.15
C MET A 27 4.65 -5.84 10.22
N THR A 28 5.35 -4.71 10.07
CA THR A 28 6.81 -4.68 10.18
C THR A 28 7.28 -5.13 11.55
N ALA A 29 6.64 -4.67 12.63
CA ALA A 29 6.99 -5.07 13.99
C ALA A 29 6.75 -6.57 14.21
N ALA A 30 5.61 -7.11 13.76
CA ALA A 30 5.26 -8.51 13.89
C ALA A 30 6.21 -9.41 13.08
N ALA A 31 6.52 -9.03 11.83
CA ALA A 31 7.44 -9.76 10.96
C ALA A 31 8.87 -9.80 11.54
N ASN A 32 9.35 -8.68 12.09
CA ASN A 32 10.66 -8.64 12.75
C ASN A 32 10.70 -9.50 14.02
N ARG A 33 9.63 -9.51 14.84
CA ARG A 33 9.54 -10.41 16.01
C ARG A 33 9.55 -11.88 15.60
N PHE A 34 8.79 -12.23 14.56
CA PHE A 34 8.78 -13.57 13.99
C PHE A 34 10.16 -13.97 13.47
N LEU A 35 10.80 -13.17 12.60
CA LEU A 35 12.13 -13.51 12.08
C LEU A 35 13.22 -13.59 13.16
N LYS A 36 13.08 -12.84 14.26
CA LYS A 36 14.01 -12.86 15.40
C LYS A 36 13.87 -14.12 16.25
N SER A 37 12.70 -14.77 16.29
CA SER A 37 12.49 -16.00 17.05
C SER A 37 12.96 -17.26 16.32
N LEU A 38 13.35 -17.15 15.05
CA LEU A 38 13.80 -18.27 14.23
C LEU A 38 15.31 -18.49 14.36
N ASP A 39 15.70 -19.76 14.39
CA ASP A 39 17.10 -20.14 14.20
C ASP A 39 17.55 -19.93 12.74
N SER A 40 18.84 -20.13 12.47
CA SER A 40 19.40 -19.91 11.13
C SER A 40 18.82 -20.82 10.05
N LYS A 41 18.34 -22.02 10.40
CA LYS A 41 17.75 -22.99 9.46
C LYS A 41 16.33 -22.56 9.08
N ASN A 42 15.49 -22.27 10.08
CA ASN A 42 14.11 -21.85 9.87
C ASN A 42 14.03 -20.45 9.25
N LYS A 43 14.95 -19.55 9.60
CA LYS A 43 15.05 -18.24 8.96
C LYS A 43 15.33 -18.34 7.47
N LYS A 44 16.19 -19.27 7.02
CA LYS A 44 16.44 -19.52 5.58
C LYS A 44 15.21 -20.02 4.83
N LYS A 45 14.29 -20.72 5.50
CA LYS A 45 13.02 -21.17 4.90
C LYS A 45 11.98 -20.04 4.83
N ALA A 46 11.94 -19.19 5.85
CA ALA A 46 10.98 -18.11 5.95
C ALA A 46 11.37 -16.86 5.16
N PHE A 47 12.66 -16.60 4.94
CA PHE A 47 13.17 -15.35 4.38
C PHE A 47 13.75 -15.51 2.99
N PHE A 48 13.31 -14.66 2.07
CA PHE A 48 13.73 -14.59 0.68
C PHE A 48 14.17 -13.17 0.34
N SER A 49 14.99 -13.03 -0.72
CA SER A 49 15.23 -11.72 -1.32
C SER A 49 13.94 -11.16 -1.92
N PHE A 50 13.78 -9.83 -1.92
CA PHE A 50 12.58 -9.19 -2.47
C PHE A 50 12.33 -9.56 -3.94
N ASN A 51 13.39 -9.65 -4.74
CA ASN A 51 13.31 -9.99 -6.17
C ASN A 51 13.18 -11.50 -6.43
N SER A 52 12.97 -12.32 -5.40
CA SER A 52 12.75 -13.75 -5.58
C SER A 52 11.47 -13.98 -6.41
N LYS A 53 11.57 -14.85 -7.42
CA LYS A 53 10.40 -15.30 -8.20
C LYS A 53 9.33 -15.96 -7.30
N GLU A 54 9.77 -16.50 -6.16
CA GLU A 54 8.88 -17.12 -5.18
C GLU A 54 7.84 -16.14 -4.62
N ARG A 55 8.13 -14.83 -4.61
CA ARG A 55 7.20 -13.78 -4.17
C ARG A 55 5.85 -13.85 -4.88
N GLU A 56 5.87 -14.27 -6.14
CA GLU A 56 4.69 -14.32 -7.01
C GLU A 56 4.18 -15.76 -7.24
N ASN A 57 4.81 -16.76 -6.61
CA ASN A 57 4.48 -18.18 -6.73
C ASN A 57 3.41 -18.61 -5.71
N TRP A 58 2.25 -17.96 -5.76
CA TRP A 58 1.13 -18.24 -4.86
C TRP A 58 0.30 -19.44 -5.34
N ASN A 59 -0.20 -20.26 -4.40
CA ASN A 59 -1.07 -21.39 -4.72
C ASN A 59 -2.07 -21.69 -3.59
N PHE A 60 -3.23 -22.23 -3.93
CA PHE A 60 -4.25 -22.68 -2.98
C PHE A 60 -4.48 -24.20 -2.99
N PHE A 61 -3.72 -24.95 -3.80
CA PHE A 61 -3.74 -26.41 -3.80
C PHE A 61 -2.96 -26.99 -2.60
N PRO A 62 -3.14 -28.28 -2.27
CA PRO A 62 -2.29 -28.92 -1.28
C PRO A 62 -0.82 -28.85 -1.72
N GLY A 63 0.09 -28.72 -0.75
CA GLY A 63 1.50 -28.43 -1.02
C GLY A 63 2.20 -29.46 -1.93
N SER A 64 1.77 -30.73 -1.88
CA SER A 64 2.29 -31.81 -2.73
C SER A 64 1.97 -31.64 -4.22
N PHE A 65 0.97 -30.84 -4.58
CA PHE A 65 0.63 -30.52 -5.97
C PHE A 65 1.33 -29.28 -6.49
N VAL A 66 2.04 -28.54 -5.64
CA VAL A 66 2.77 -27.33 -6.04
C VAL A 66 4.12 -27.75 -6.62
N GLN A 67 4.32 -27.49 -7.91
CA GLN A 67 5.53 -27.85 -8.63
C GLN A 67 6.49 -26.65 -8.78
N PRO A 68 7.81 -26.88 -8.88
CA PRO A 68 8.49 -28.18 -8.81
C PRO A 68 8.86 -28.64 -7.38
N ASN A 69 8.90 -27.71 -6.42
CA ASN A 69 9.56 -27.95 -5.12
C ASN A 69 8.58 -28.03 -3.93
N GLY A 70 7.28 -28.19 -4.20
CA GLY A 70 6.26 -28.00 -3.16
C GLY A 70 6.11 -26.54 -2.74
N ARG A 71 5.23 -26.31 -1.77
CA ARG A 71 4.99 -25.00 -1.17
C ARG A 71 6.23 -24.52 -0.40
N GLN A 72 6.67 -23.29 -0.67
CA GLN A 72 7.81 -22.68 -0.01
C GLN A 72 7.38 -21.82 1.20
N GLY A 73 8.34 -21.48 2.06
CA GLY A 73 8.11 -20.79 3.33
C GLY A 73 8.37 -21.70 4.53
N LEU A 74 8.33 -21.14 5.73
CA LEU A 74 8.39 -21.92 6.96
C LEU A 74 6.98 -22.37 7.34
N SER A 75 6.77 -23.69 7.41
CA SER A 75 5.50 -24.31 7.80
C SER A 75 5.24 -24.15 9.30
N LEU A 76 3.98 -23.94 9.71
CA LEU A 76 3.60 -23.94 11.12
C LEU A 76 4.00 -25.26 11.80
N LYS A 77 3.96 -26.38 11.08
CA LYS A 77 4.37 -27.71 11.59
C LYS A 77 5.83 -27.76 12.06
N GLU A 78 6.68 -26.90 11.51
CA GLU A 78 8.12 -26.81 11.85
C GLU A 78 8.42 -25.78 12.95
N MET A 79 7.39 -25.10 13.46
CA MET A 79 7.51 -24.03 14.44
C MET A 79 7.29 -24.52 15.87
N SER A 80 8.01 -23.92 16.83
CA SER A 80 7.67 -24.03 18.25
C SER A 80 6.33 -23.35 18.57
N PRO A 81 5.68 -23.65 19.71
CA PRO A 81 4.45 -22.95 20.12
C PRO A 81 4.57 -21.43 20.11
N ASP A 82 5.67 -20.87 20.62
CA ASP A 82 5.92 -19.42 20.62
C ASP A 82 6.06 -18.86 19.19
N GLN A 83 6.72 -19.59 18.30
CA GLN A 83 6.84 -19.21 16.89
C GLN A 83 5.49 -19.23 16.17
N LYS A 84 4.61 -20.21 16.47
CA LYS A 84 3.23 -20.25 15.96
C LYS A 84 2.43 -19.03 16.41
N ILE A 85 2.55 -18.63 17.68
CA ILE A 85 1.91 -17.40 18.19
C ILE A 85 2.39 -16.17 17.42
N LEU A 86 3.70 -16.05 17.16
CA LEU A 86 4.27 -14.94 16.40
C LEU A 86 3.84 -14.96 14.92
N ALA A 87 3.73 -16.14 14.32
CA ALA A 87 3.20 -16.34 12.97
C ALA A 87 1.74 -15.86 12.85
N HIS A 88 0.88 -16.28 13.77
CA HIS A 88 -0.51 -15.80 13.83
C HIS A 88 -0.61 -14.31 14.18
N SER A 89 0.32 -13.78 14.99
CA SER A 89 0.39 -12.35 15.28
C SER A 89 0.71 -11.53 14.02
N LEU A 90 1.60 -12.03 13.15
CA LEU A 90 1.86 -11.41 11.85
C LEU A 90 0.60 -11.47 10.97
N LEU A 91 -0.09 -12.61 10.91
CA LEU A 91 -1.36 -12.73 10.19
C LEU A 91 -2.41 -11.72 10.70
N GLY A 92 -2.53 -11.59 12.02
CA GLY A 92 -3.48 -10.69 12.67
C GLY A 92 -3.14 -9.21 12.58
N SER A 93 -1.89 -8.87 12.25
CA SER A 93 -1.51 -7.47 12.01
C SER A 93 -2.10 -6.92 10.69
N ALA A 94 -2.47 -7.79 9.74
CA ALA A 94 -3.01 -7.41 8.44
C ALA A 94 -4.50 -7.69 8.25
N LEU A 95 -5.01 -8.77 8.84
CA LEU A 95 -6.42 -9.11 8.74
C LEU A 95 -7.27 -8.37 9.76
N SER A 96 -8.52 -8.11 9.42
CA SER A 96 -9.52 -7.69 10.40
C SER A 96 -9.86 -8.88 11.32
N HIS A 97 -10.60 -8.63 12.40
CA HIS A 97 -11.15 -9.71 13.22
C HIS A 97 -11.94 -10.73 12.38
N ARG A 98 -12.74 -10.26 11.43
CA ARG A 98 -13.48 -11.12 10.50
C ARG A 98 -12.55 -11.95 9.63
N GLY A 99 -11.52 -11.35 9.03
CA GLY A 99 -10.60 -12.08 8.18
C GLY A 99 -9.78 -13.12 8.95
N LEU A 100 -9.40 -12.82 10.18
CA LEU A 100 -8.73 -13.78 11.07
C LEU A 100 -9.63 -14.98 11.40
N LEU A 101 -10.90 -14.74 11.72
CA LEU A 101 -11.86 -15.81 11.97
C LEU A 101 -12.02 -16.68 10.73
N GLU A 102 -12.35 -16.10 9.58
CA GLU A 102 -12.53 -16.84 8.33
C GLU A 102 -11.25 -17.59 7.92
N ALA A 103 -10.05 -17.00 8.08
CA ALA A 103 -8.79 -17.71 7.81
C ALA A 103 -8.59 -18.91 8.74
N SER A 104 -8.90 -18.74 10.04
CA SER A 104 -8.79 -19.82 11.04
C SER A 104 -9.82 -20.92 10.79
N GLU A 105 -11.02 -20.57 10.34
CA GLU A 105 -12.07 -21.50 9.93
C GLU A 105 -11.63 -22.32 8.72
N VAL A 106 -11.03 -21.69 7.70
CA VAL A 106 -10.44 -22.40 6.56
C VAL A 106 -9.36 -23.38 7.02
N MET A 107 -8.48 -22.97 7.93
CA MET A 107 -7.49 -23.87 8.52
C MET A 107 -8.12 -25.04 9.25
N LEU A 108 -9.17 -24.79 10.06
CA LEU A 108 -9.89 -25.81 10.81
C LEU A 108 -10.58 -26.84 9.92
N LEU A 109 -11.04 -26.46 8.72
CA LEU A 109 -11.63 -27.41 7.77
C LEU A 109 -10.65 -28.53 7.37
N GLU A 110 -9.34 -28.30 7.43
CA GLU A 110 -8.37 -29.37 7.20
C GLU A 110 -8.49 -30.49 8.23
N GLN A 111 -8.79 -30.19 9.50
CA GLN A 111 -9.03 -31.23 10.51
C GLN A 111 -10.28 -32.05 10.18
N ILE A 112 -11.36 -31.40 9.73
CA ILE A 112 -12.59 -32.10 9.35
C ILE A 112 -12.33 -33.03 8.17
N LEU A 113 -11.57 -32.57 7.17
CA LEU A 113 -11.18 -33.40 6.03
C LEU A 113 -10.24 -34.54 6.45
N TYR A 114 -9.33 -34.31 7.41
CA TYR A 114 -8.46 -35.35 7.96
C TYR A 114 -9.29 -36.44 8.65
N ASP A 115 -10.22 -36.06 9.53
CA ASP A 115 -11.07 -37.00 10.26
C ASP A 115 -11.92 -37.86 9.31
N GLN A 116 -12.30 -37.32 8.15
CA GLN A 116 -13.06 -38.04 7.11
C GLN A 116 -12.19 -38.94 6.22
N SER A 117 -10.96 -38.53 5.91
CA SER A 117 -10.15 -39.18 4.86
C SER A 117 -8.95 -39.97 5.38
N GLY A 118 -8.47 -39.68 6.60
CA GLY A 118 -7.23 -40.21 7.16
C GLY A 118 -5.97 -39.81 6.39
N ASN A 119 -6.03 -38.75 5.57
CA ASN A 119 -4.92 -38.36 4.68
C ASN A 119 -4.10 -37.22 5.28
N ASP A 120 -2.81 -37.46 5.54
CA ASP A 120 -1.86 -36.49 6.12
C ASP A 120 -1.65 -35.20 5.31
N ILE A 121 -2.09 -35.16 4.06
CA ILE A 121 -2.14 -33.92 3.28
C ILE A 121 -3.14 -32.91 3.91
N ARG A 122 -4.10 -33.40 4.69
CA ARG A 122 -5.08 -32.62 5.46
C ARG A 122 -4.50 -32.36 6.85
N ASP A 123 -3.86 -31.21 7.02
CA ASP A 123 -3.19 -30.88 8.27
C ASP A 123 -3.28 -29.37 8.52
N VAL A 124 -3.81 -29.01 9.68
CA VAL A 124 -4.00 -27.62 10.12
C VAL A 124 -2.70 -26.85 10.27
N GLU A 125 -1.56 -27.56 10.32
CA GLU A 125 -0.22 -26.98 10.47
C GLU A 125 0.56 -26.87 9.15
N LEU A 126 0.01 -27.31 8.01
CA LEU A 126 0.63 -27.17 6.68
C LEU A 126 0.40 -25.79 6.02
N TYR A 127 0.38 -24.75 6.84
CA TYR A 127 0.33 -23.34 6.42
C TYR A 127 1.70 -22.70 6.60
N HIS A 128 2.11 -21.87 5.64
CA HIS A 128 3.48 -21.42 5.50
C HIS A 128 3.56 -19.90 5.51
N ILE A 129 4.62 -19.38 6.13
CA ILE A 129 5.00 -17.97 6.06
C ILE A 129 6.25 -17.83 5.21
N ALA A 130 6.17 -16.94 4.23
CA ALA A 130 7.31 -16.47 3.45
C ALA A 130 7.39 -14.94 3.50
N ILE A 131 8.55 -14.40 3.82
CA ILE A 131 8.87 -12.96 3.89
C ILE A 131 9.90 -12.67 2.80
N PHE A 132 9.68 -11.60 2.04
CA PHE A 132 10.48 -11.20 0.89
C PHE A 132 11.02 -9.80 1.13
N GLY A 133 12.34 -9.66 1.21
CA GLY A 133 12.98 -8.41 1.62
C GLY A 133 12.94 -8.19 3.12
N THR A 134 13.77 -7.26 3.60
CA THR A 134 13.89 -6.95 5.03
C THR A 134 12.66 -6.16 5.50
N PRO A 135 11.90 -6.64 6.50
CA PRO A 135 10.78 -5.88 7.05
C PRO A 135 11.24 -4.56 7.65
N ASP A 136 10.77 -3.46 7.05
CA ASP A 136 11.11 -2.10 7.47
C ASP A 136 9.90 -1.17 7.33
N GLN A 137 9.76 -0.20 8.25
CA GLN A 137 8.60 0.69 8.33
C GLN A 137 8.56 1.76 7.25
N SER A 138 9.69 2.01 6.60
CA SER A 138 9.74 2.84 5.41
C SER A 138 10.11 2.01 4.18
N GLY A 139 10.34 0.69 4.32
CA GLY A 139 10.86 -0.21 3.29
C GLY A 139 9.90 -0.75 2.26
N THR A 140 10.51 -1.40 1.27
CA THR A 140 9.82 -2.24 0.31
C THR A 140 10.08 -3.70 0.66
N TRP A 141 9.03 -4.36 1.12
CA TRP A 141 9.06 -5.78 1.47
C TRP A 141 7.65 -6.35 1.30
N SER A 142 7.56 -7.67 1.22
CA SER A 142 6.27 -8.34 1.14
C SER A 142 6.30 -9.61 1.96
N TRP A 143 5.13 -10.17 2.23
CA TRP A 143 5.03 -11.47 2.86
C TRP A 143 3.76 -12.17 2.42
N ARG A 144 3.76 -13.49 2.61
CA ARG A 144 2.68 -14.38 2.21
C ARG A 144 2.38 -15.35 3.34
N PHE A 145 1.09 -15.57 3.57
CA PHE A 145 0.58 -16.66 4.41
C PHE A 145 -0.28 -17.56 3.54
N GLU A 146 0.09 -18.83 3.41
CA GLU A 146 -0.63 -19.71 2.50
C GLU A 146 -0.59 -21.20 2.90
N GLY A 147 -1.63 -21.91 2.49
CA GLY A 147 -1.83 -23.34 2.67
C GLY A 147 -2.88 -23.85 1.70
N HIS A 148 -3.39 -25.06 1.94
CA HIS A 148 -4.52 -25.56 1.16
C HIS A 148 -5.74 -24.65 1.41
N HIS A 149 -6.40 -24.21 0.33
CA HIS A 149 -7.53 -23.27 0.36
C HIS A 149 -7.31 -21.86 0.95
N LEU A 150 -6.07 -21.46 1.26
CA LEU A 150 -5.79 -20.09 1.73
C LEU A 150 -4.51 -19.56 1.08
N SER A 151 -4.55 -18.37 0.50
CA SER A 151 -3.34 -17.70 0.05
C SER A 151 -3.52 -16.19 0.13
N LEU A 152 -2.75 -15.56 1.02
CA LEU A 152 -2.85 -14.14 1.34
C LEU A 152 -1.50 -13.50 1.09
N ASN A 153 -1.48 -12.44 0.28
CA ASN A 153 -0.27 -11.78 -0.18
C ASN A 153 -0.33 -10.31 0.21
N PHE A 154 0.71 -9.83 0.89
CA PHE A 154 0.80 -8.45 1.37
C PHE A 154 2.09 -7.83 0.87
N SER A 155 1.99 -6.72 0.14
CA SER A 155 3.13 -5.96 -0.34
C SER A 155 3.14 -4.58 0.27
N LEU A 156 4.26 -4.19 0.85
CA LEU A 156 4.51 -2.89 1.42
C LEU A 156 5.54 -2.17 0.55
N VAL A 157 5.28 -0.91 0.24
CA VAL A 157 6.19 -0.05 -0.54
C VAL A 157 6.30 1.27 0.18
N SER A 158 7.53 1.66 0.49
CA SER A 158 7.82 2.92 1.17
C SER A 158 7.04 3.11 2.48
N GLY A 159 6.87 2.03 3.25
CA GLY A 159 6.13 2.07 4.52
C GLY A 159 4.61 2.13 4.42
N ARG A 160 4.04 2.00 3.22
CA ARG A 160 2.58 1.95 3.01
C ARG A 160 2.18 0.59 2.51
N ILE A 161 0.96 0.17 2.83
CA ILE A 161 0.45 -1.11 2.34
C ILE A 161 -0.07 -0.89 0.94
N PHE A 162 0.62 -1.55 0.04
CA PHE A 162 0.57 -1.26 -1.37
C PHE A 162 -0.38 -2.23 -2.08
N SER A 163 -0.38 -3.50 -1.69
CA SER A 163 -1.32 -4.49 -2.22
C SER A 163 -1.62 -5.57 -1.19
N VAL A 164 -2.87 -6.03 -1.17
CA VAL A 164 -3.32 -7.26 -0.46
C VAL A 164 -3.69 -8.38 -1.43
N THR A 165 -3.40 -8.20 -2.72
CA THR A 165 -3.84 -9.10 -3.79
C THR A 165 -2.64 -9.86 -4.39
N PRO A 166 -2.80 -11.13 -4.79
CA PRO A 166 -4.03 -11.92 -4.73
C PRO A 166 -4.43 -12.30 -3.30
N SER A 167 -5.72 -12.20 -3.00
CA SER A 167 -6.32 -12.61 -1.72
C SER A 167 -7.32 -13.73 -1.98
N PHE A 168 -6.96 -14.95 -1.58
CA PHE A 168 -7.73 -16.16 -1.86
C PHE A 168 -8.20 -16.82 -0.57
N PHE A 169 -9.48 -17.16 -0.53
CA PHE A 169 -10.09 -18.02 0.48
C PHE A 169 -10.91 -19.11 -0.21
N GLY A 170 -10.73 -20.34 0.21
CA GLY A 170 -11.54 -21.48 -0.20
C GLY A 170 -12.09 -22.22 0.99
N ALA A 171 -13.16 -22.98 0.78
CA ALA A 171 -13.77 -23.79 1.82
C ALA A 171 -14.24 -25.12 1.25
N SER A 172 -13.78 -26.22 1.84
CA SER A 172 -14.25 -27.57 1.55
C SER A 172 -14.20 -28.40 2.84
N PRO A 173 -15.34 -28.82 3.39
CA PRO A 173 -16.70 -28.44 3.00
C PRO A 173 -16.99 -26.95 3.31
N ALA A 174 -17.81 -26.30 2.48
CA ALA A 174 -18.28 -24.93 2.76
C ALA A 174 -19.35 -24.87 3.87
N LYS A 175 -20.14 -25.94 4.00
CA LYS A 175 -21.10 -26.20 5.07
C LYS A 175 -20.86 -27.60 5.63
N THR A 176 -20.69 -27.68 6.93
CA THR A 176 -20.58 -28.93 7.70
C THR A 176 -21.97 -29.36 8.17
N ASN A 177 -22.36 -30.60 7.89
CA ASN A 177 -23.67 -31.12 8.30
C ASN A 177 -23.59 -32.10 9.48
N GLU A 178 -22.39 -32.60 9.79
CA GLU A 178 -22.17 -33.66 10.76
C GLU A 178 -20.94 -33.37 11.64
N GLY A 179 -20.78 -34.14 12.73
CA GLY A 179 -19.66 -34.01 13.66
C GLY A 179 -19.74 -32.79 14.58
N ARG A 180 -18.65 -32.54 15.31
CA ARG A 180 -18.54 -31.47 16.33
C ARG A 180 -18.78 -30.06 15.77
N HIS A 181 -18.55 -29.87 14.48
CA HIS A 181 -18.65 -28.58 13.80
C HIS A 181 -19.92 -28.46 12.96
N SER A 182 -20.92 -29.33 13.12
CA SER A 182 -22.18 -29.25 12.35
C SER A 182 -22.82 -27.86 12.45
N GLY A 183 -23.27 -27.32 11.31
CA GLY A 183 -23.85 -25.99 11.17
C GLY A 183 -22.86 -24.88 10.84
N MET A 184 -21.55 -25.14 10.90
CA MET A 184 -20.53 -24.19 10.47
C MET A 184 -20.64 -23.92 8.97
N ARG A 185 -20.58 -22.64 8.58
CA ARG A 185 -20.64 -22.17 7.20
C ARG A 185 -19.51 -21.18 6.94
N VAL A 186 -18.54 -21.59 6.13
CA VAL A 186 -17.38 -20.77 5.78
C VAL A 186 -17.63 -20.09 4.43
N LEU A 187 -17.29 -18.81 4.32
CA LEU A 187 -17.58 -17.96 3.13
C LEU A 187 -19.08 -17.81 2.81
N GLN A 188 -19.93 -17.87 3.84
CA GLN A 188 -21.38 -17.70 3.71
C GLN A 188 -21.76 -16.32 3.17
N ALA A 189 -21.08 -15.27 3.60
CA ALA A 189 -21.46 -13.91 3.25
C ALA A 189 -21.29 -13.63 1.74
N GLU A 190 -20.22 -14.14 1.14
CA GLU A 190 -19.95 -14.08 -0.30
C GLU A 190 -21.09 -14.72 -1.09
N GLU A 191 -21.51 -15.92 -0.69
CA GLU A 191 -22.61 -16.63 -1.35
C GLU A 191 -23.93 -15.86 -1.19
N GLU A 192 -24.32 -15.56 0.04
CA GLU A 192 -25.64 -15.01 0.34
C GLU A 192 -25.84 -13.63 -0.27
N LYS A 193 -24.83 -12.77 -0.21
CA LYS A 193 -24.91 -11.42 -0.77
C LYS A 193 -24.96 -11.45 -2.29
N ALA A 194 -24.19 -12.34 -2.93
CA ALA A 194 -24.25 -12.51 -4.38
C ALA A 194 -25.60 -13.08 -4.84
N ARG A 195 -26.13 -14.08 -4.12
CA ARG A 195 -27.48 -14.63 -4.36
C ARG A 195 -28.57 -13.58 -4.16
N LYS A 196 -28.47 -12.77 -3.11
CA LYS A 196 -29.38 -11.64 -2.84
C LYS A 196 -29.40 -10.66 -4.01
N LEU A 197 -28.22 -10.29 -4.54
CA LEU A 197 -28.10 -9.43 -5.71
C LEU A 197 -28.71 -10.06 -6.97
N VAL A 198 -28.29 -11.26 -7.38
CA VAL A 198 -28.76 -11.88 -8.63
C VAL A 198 -30.26 -12.20 -8.62
N ARG A 199 -30.82 -12.61 -7.47
CA ARG A 199 -32.25 -12.91 -7.34
C ARG A 199 -33.11 -11.65 -7.49
N SER A 200 -32.57 -10.49 -7.13
CA SER A 200 -33.27 -9.21 -7.26
C SER A 200 -33.35 -8.64 -8.67
N LEU A 201 -32.60 -9.21 -9.61
CA LEU A 201 -32.53 -8.71 -10.98
C LEU A 201 -33.85 -8.99 -11.72
N ASN A 202 -34.34 -8.00 -12.46
CA ASN A 202 -35.45 -8.19 -13.39
C ASN A 202 -35.02 -8.99 -14.63
N PHE A 203 -35.95 -9.38 -15.49
CA PHE A 203 -35.65 -10.24 -16.65
C PHE A 203 -34.58 -9.66 -17.59
N PRO A 204 -34.65 -8.39 -18.04
CA PRO A 204 -33.56 -7.76 -18.81
C PRO A 204 -32.20 -7.78 -18.10
N GLN A 205 -32.17 -7.44 -16.81
CA GLN A 205 -30.94 -7.41 -16.01
C GLN A 205 -30.34 -8.82 -15.85
N LYS A 206 -31.17 -9.85 -15.60
CA LYS A 206 -30.72 -11.25 -15.51
C LYS A 206 -30.10 -11.70 -16.83
N LYS A 207 -30.70 -11.34 -17.97
CA LYS A 207 -30.15 -11.65 -19.29
C LYS A 207 -28.78 -10.99 -19.52
N MET A 208 -28.55 -9.80 -18.97
CA MET A 208 -27.24 -9.12 -19.02
C MET A 208 -26.22 -9.75 -18.07
N ALA A 209 -26.63 -10.11 -16.86
CA ALA A 209 -25.76 -10.68 -15.84
C ALA A 209 -25.33 -12.12 -16.17
N LEU A 210 -26.18 -12.90 -16.83
CA LEU A 210 -25.94 -14.32 -17.06
C LEU A 210 -24.84 -14.55 -18.12
N LEU A 211 -23.71 -15.12 -17.70
CA LEU A 211 -22.64 -15.57 -18.59
C LEU A 211 -22.97 -16.90 -19.25
N SER A 212 -23.50 -17.85 -18.48
CA SER A 212 -23.85 -19.19 -18.95
C SER A 212 -24.80 -19.89 -17.96
N ASN A 213 -25.62 -20.82 -18.47
CA ASN A 213 -26.46 -21.67 -17.62
C ASN A 213 -25.65 -22.69 -16.81
N LYS A 214 -24.49 -23.12 -17.34
CA LYS A 214 -23.57 -24.03 -16.67
C LYS A 214 -22.40 -23.23 -16.11
N PRO A 215 -22.16 -23.24 -14.78
CA PRO A 215 -21.03 -22.52 -14.20
C PRO A 215 -19.71 -23.24 -14.52
N PRO A 216 -18.58 -22.51 -14.58
CA PRO A 216 -17.26 -23.13 -14.67
C PRO A 216 -16.95 -23.95 -13.42
N ARG A 217 -16.08 -24.96 -13.56
CA ARG A 217 -15.68 -25.82 -12.43
C ARG A 217 -14.85 -25.07 -11.38
N GLU A 218 -14.21 -23.98 -11.79
CA GLU A 218 -13.24 -23.22 -10.99
C GLU A 218 -13.35 -21.72 -11.28
N ILE A 219 -12.76 -20.88 -10.43
CA ILE A 219 -12.50 -19.46 -10.72
C ILE A 219 -11.70 -19.34 -12.03
N LEU A 220 -12.03 -18.35 -12.86
CA LEU A 220 -11.45 -18.25 -14.20
C LEU A 220 -10.04 -17.68 -14.18
N SER A 221 -9.68 -16.87 -13.16
CA SER A 221 -8.29 -16.39 -12.99
C SER A 221 -7.32 -17.52 -12.63
N GLY A 222 -7.83 -18.59 -12.02
CA GLY A 222 -7.03 -19.66 -11.43
C GLY A 222 -5.93 -19.13 -10.49
N GLN A 223 -4.84 -19.88 -10.44
CA GLN A 223 -3.61 -19.61 -9.67
C GLN A 223 -2.53 -18.87 -10.47
N LYS A 224 -2.86 -18.32 -11.64
CA LYS A 224 -1.86 -17.59 -12.45
C LYS A 224 -1.33 -16.41 -11.67
N ASN A 225 -0.02 -16.16 -11.73
CA ASN A 225 0.60 -15.01 -11.08
C ASN A 225 0.20 -13.67 -11.73
N THR A 226 -0.25 -13.68 -12.99
CA THR A 226 -0.76 -12.51 -13.72
C THR A 226 -2.09 -12.88 -14.35
N ILE A 227 -3.07 -11.97 -14.30
CA ILE A 227 -4.36 -12.19 -14.95
C ILE A 227 -4.22 -11.92 -16.45
N GLU A 228 -4.66 -12.86 -17.28
CA GLU A 228 -4.79 -12.61 -18.72
C GLU A 228 -6.01 -11.72 -18.96
N ARG A 229 -5.82 -10.39 -18.89
CA ARG A 229 -6.89 -9.39 -18.96
C ARG A 229 -7.79 -9.53 -20.18
N LYS A 230 -7.24 -9.96 -21.32
CA LYS A 230 -7.98 -10.30 -22.56
C LYS A 230 -9.09 -11.35 -22.36
N SER A 231 -8.95 -12.24 -21.38
CA SER A 231 -9.96 -13.27 -21.06
C SER A 231 -11.17 -12.70 -20.32
N PHE A 232 -11.05 -11.46 -19.83
CA PHE A 232 -12.07 -10.73 -19.08
C PHE A 232 -12.57 -9.48 -19.81
N LEU A 233 -11.99 -9.16 -20.97
CA LEU A 233 -12.36 -8.02 -21.80
C LEU A 233 -12.96 -8.45 -23.16
N PRO A 234 -13.98 -7.74 -23.70
CA PRO A 234 -14.71 -6.67 -23.03
C PRO A 234 -15.46 -7.19 -21.79
N ALA A 235 -15.64 -6.32 -20.79
CA ALA A 235 -16.32 -6.69 -19.55
C ALA A 235 -17.74 -7.20 -19.86
N LYS A 236 -18.06 -8.38 -19.34
CA LYS A 236 -19.38 -9.03 -19.50
C LYS A 236 -20.13 -8.99 -18.19
N GLY A 237 -21.45 -8.83 -18.25
CA GLY A 237 -22.33 -8.81 -17.09
C GLY A 237 -23.27 -7.62 -17.10
N LEU A 238 -24.04 -7.48 -16.02
CA LEU A 238 -24.87 -6.32 -15.74
C LEU A 238 -23.99 -5.15 -15.30
N PRO A 239 -23.92 -4.04 -16.07
CA PRO A 239 -23.21 -2.84 -15.62
C PRO A 239 -23.93 -2.17 -14.45
N VAL A 240 -23.16 -1.59 -13.53
CA VAL A 240 -23.65 -0.87 -12.34
C VAL A 240 -24.58 0.30 -12.71
N THR A 241 -24.39 0.90 -13.88
CA THR A 241 -25.25 1.98 -14.42
C THR A 241 -26.68 1.53 -14.73
N LYS A 242 -26.90 0.22 -14.90
CA LYS A 242 -28.21 -0.39 -15.12
C LYS A 242 -28.80 -0.99 -13.83
N MET A 243 -28.15 -0.80 -12.68
CA MET A 243 -28.66 -1.17 -11.37
C MET A 243 -29.43 -0.01 -10.72
N ASN A 244 -30.50 -0.33 -10.00
CA ASN A 244 -31.18 0.63 -9.13
C ASN A 244 -30.38 0.85 -7.81
N PRO A 245 -30.70 1.89 -7.00
CA PRO A 245 -29.93 2.18 -5.79
C PRO A 245 -29.82 1.01 -4.80
N ARG A 246 -30.87 0.20 -4.65
CA ARG A 246 -30.87 -0.96 -3.75
C ARG A 246 -29.93 -2.07 -4.25
N GLN A 247 -29.92 -2.32 -5.56
CA GLN A 247 -29.02 -3.27 -6.19
C GLN A 247 -27.55 -2.83 -6.09
N ARG A 248 -27.27 -1.53 -6.21
CA ARG A 248 -25.93 -0.98 -5.96
C ARG A 248 -25.48 -1.17 -4.52
N GLY A 249 -26.37 -0.92 -3.55
CA GLY A 249 -26.08 -1.22 -2.14
C GLY A 249 -25.78 -2.70 -1.88
N TRP A 250 -26.46 -3.64 -2.56
CA TRP A 250 -26.13 -5.07 -2.44
C TRP A 250 -24.83 -5.46 -3.14
N LEU A 251 -24.46 -4.78 -4.24
CA LEU A 251 -23.15 -4.93 -4.87
C LEU A 251 -22.04 -4.42 -3.92
N GLU A 252 -22.25 -3.30 -3.24
CA GLU A 252 -21.37 -2.78 -2.20
C GLU A 252 -21.23 -3.77 -1.03
N GLU A 253 -22.34 -4.30 -0.51
CA GLU A 253 -22.33 -5.33 0.54
C GLU A 253 -21.49 -6.55 0.13
N LEU A 254 -21.63 -6.99 -1.13
CA LEU A 254 -20.91 -8.13 -1.71
C LEU A 254 -19.41 -7.87 -1.76
N ILE A 255 -18.97 -6.76 -2.36
CA ILE A 255 -17.55 -6.41 -2.42
C ILE A 255 -16.97 -6.19 -1.03
N PHE A 256 -17.76 -5.59 -0.13
CA PHE A 256 -17.38 -5.46 1.27
C PHE A 256 -17.14 -6.82 1.96
N ALA A 257 -17.80 -7.91 1.54
CA ALA A 257 -17.50 -9.24 2.08
C ALA A 257 -16.05 -9.66 1.83
N TYR A 258 -15.50 -9.29 0.66
CA TYR A 258 -14.10 -9.54 0.32
C TYR A 258 -13.16 -8.57 1.04
N SER A 259 -13.43 -7.27 0.95
CA SER A 259 -12.51 -6.26 1.48
C SER A 259 -12.47 -6.26 3.01
N ALA A 260 -13.59 -6.54 3.68
CA ALA A 260 -13.68 -6.52 5.14
C ALA A 260 -12.88 -7.62 5.84
N LYS A 261 -12.27 -8.55 5.10
CA LYS A 261 -11.30 -9.52 5.64
C LYS A 261 -9.98 -8.84 6.00
N HIS A 262 -9.68 -7.72 5.37
CA HIS A 262 -8.50 -6.90 5.67
C HIS A 262 -8.90 -5.76 6.59
N ARG A 263 -7.92 -5.21 7.31
CA ARG A 263 -8.16 -4.07 8.20
C ARG A 263 -8.70 -2.84 7.43
N PRO A 264 -9.63 -2.06 8.01
CA PRO A 264 -10.20 -0.89 7.34
C PRO A 264 -9.17 0.15 6.89
N GLU A 265 -8.10 0.35 7.66
CA GLU A 265 -7.03 1.28 7.33
C GLU A 265 -6.28 0.86 6.05
N ILE A 266 -6.12 -0.45 5.85
CA ILE A 266 -5.50 -1.03 4.65
C ILE A 266 -6.39 -0.82 3.44
N ILE A 267 -7.67 -1.14 3.59
CA ILE A 267 -8.66 -0.96 2.52
C ILE A 267 -8.78 0.52 2.15
N LYS A 268 -8.73 1.43 3.12
CA LYS A 268 -8.69 2.87 2.87
C LYS A 268 -7.46 3.25 2.04
N GLN A 269 -6.26 2.76 2.38
CA GLN A 269 -5.04 3.04 1.60
C GLN A 269 -5.15 2.55 0.15
N ILE A 270 -5.66 1.34 -0.06
CA ILE A 270 -5.81 0.75 -1.41
C ILE A 270 -6.88 1.49 -2.23
N SER A 271 -8.01 1.80 -1.61
CA SER A 271 -9.16 2.42 -2.29
C SER A 271 -9.01 3.91 -2.61
N LEU A 272 -7.98 4.59 -2.07
CA LEU A 272 -7.67 5.98 -2.42
C LEU A 272 -7.21 6.14 -3.87
N GLY A 273 -6.47 5.18 -4.41
CA GLY A 273 -5.95 5.22 -5.79
C GLY A 273 -6.83 4.46 -6.79
N LYS A 274 -7.42 3.34 -6.35
CA LYS A 274 -8.24 2.45 -7.20
C LYS A 274 -9.56 2.17 -6.47
N PRO A 275 -10.71 2.76 -6.88
CA PRO A 275 -11.96 2.52 -6.17
C PRO A 275 -12.38 1.04 -6.30
N LEU A 276 -12.83 0.45 -5.19
CA LEU A 276 -13.31 -0.95 -5.19
C LEU A 276 -14.58 -1.14 -6.04
N ILE A 277 -15.31 -0.05 -6.31
CA ILE A 277 -16.44 0.03 -7.24
C ILE A 277 -16.25 1.28 -8.08
N ASP A 278 -16.14 1.10 -9.38
CA ASP A 278 -16.27 2.21 -10.31
C ASP A 278 -17.76 2.48 -10.57
N PRO A 279 -18.24 3.72 -10.44
CA PRO A 279 -19.66 4.05 -10.57
C PRO A 279 -20.22 3.88 -12.00
N LYS A 280 -19.36 3.62 -12.99
CA LYS A 280 -19.70 3.48 -14.41
C LYS A 280 -19.27 2.14 -14.99
N GLU A 281 -18.08 1.68 -14.63
CA GLU A 281 -17.37 0.55 -15.25
C GLU A 281 -17.26 -0.69 -14.34
N THR A 282 -18.11 -0.79 -13.33
CA THR A 282 -18.30 -2.05 -12.59
C THR A 282 -19.38 -2.93 -13.21
N PHE A 283 -19.08 -4.21 -13.39
CA PHE A 283 -19.95 -5.22 -13.99
C PHE A 283 -20.12 -6.41 -13.03
N PHE A 284 -21.37 -6.86 -12.86
CA PHE A 284 -21.70 -8.09 -12.14
C PHE A 284 -22.13 -9.17 -13.11
N ALA A 285 -21.51 -10.34 -13.01
CA ALA A 285 -21.80 -11.47 -13.88
C ALA A 285 -22.05 -12.75 -13.07
N TRP A 286 -22.95 -13.61 -13.56
CA TRP A 286 -23.42 -14.82 -12.90
C TRP A 286 -23.42 -16.01 -13.85
N ALA A 287 -23.16 -17.21 -13.34
CA ALA A 287 -23.41 -18.46 -14.06
C ALA A 287 -23.92 -19.53 -13.09
N GLY A 288 -24.77 -20.43 -13.60
CA GLY A 288 -25.31 -21.53 -12.81
C GLY A 288 -26.53 -21.19 -11.96
N GLY A 289 -26.80 -22.05 -10.99
CA GLY A 289 -28.07 -22.11 -10.28
C GLY A 289 -28.28 -20.97 -9.28
N LEU A 290 -29.53 -20.58 -9.09
CA LEU A 290 -29.93 -19.44 -8.24
C LEU A 290 -30.30 -19.88 -6.83
N SER A 291 -30.60 -21.16 -6.60
CA SER A 291 -31.03 -21.71 -5.31
C SER A 291 -29.83 -22.13 -4.46
N GLU A 292 -29.99 -22.14 -3.14
CA GLU A 292 -28.95 -22.67 -2.23
C GLU A 292 -28.63 -24.13 -2.58
N GLY A 293 -27.36 -24.54 -2.48
CA GLY A 293 -26.90 -25.87 -2.85
C GLY A 293 -26.76 -26.10 -4.37
N GLU A 294 -27.28 -25.21 -5.22
CA GLU A 294 -27.01 -25.29 -6.65
C GLU A 294 -25.62 -24.73 -6.97
N GLY A 295 -24.90 -25.46 -7.82
CA GLY A 295 -23.59 -25.04 -8.31
C GLY A 295 -23.68 -23.71 -9.05
N HIS A 296 -22.79 -22.77 -8.71
CA HIS A 296 -22.80 -21.44 -9.29
C HIS A 296 -21.42 -20.79 -9.31
N TYR A 297 -21.35 -19.72 -10.09
CA TYR A 297 -20.20 -18.84 -10.20
C TYR A 297 -20.68 -17.41 -10.31
N TYR A 298 -19.92 -16.48 -9.76
CA TYR A 298 -20.08 -15.06 -10.09
C TYR A 298 -18.73 -14.38 -10.20
N ARG A 299 -18.75 -13.23 -10.86
CA ARG A 299 -17.67 -12.25 -10.75
C ARG A 299 -18.19 -10.84 -10.68
N VAL A 300 -17.49 -10.01 -9.91
CA VAL A 300 -17.58 -8.55 -9.98
C VAL A 300 -16.27 -8.05 -10.59
N GLN A 301 -16.37 -7.28 -11.66
CA GLN A 301 -15.23 -6.76 -12.39
C GLN A 301 -15.31 -5.24 -12.44
N THR A 302 -14.25 -4.56 -12.00
CA THR A 302 -14.04 -3.11 -12.18
C THR A 302 -12.93 -2.90 -13.22
N PRO A 303 -12.56 -1.65 -13.57
CA PRO A 303 -11.36 -1.39 -14.39
C PRO A 303 -10.09 -2.03 -13.80
N ASP A 304 -9.97 -2.01 -12.47
CA ASP A 304 -8.76 -2.40 -11.74
C ASP A 304 -8.85 -3.77 -11.08
N PHE A 305 -10.02 -4.15 -10.56
CA PHE A 305 -10.18 -5.31 -9.70
C PHE A 305 -11.09 -6.38 -10.30
N LEU A 306 -10.80 -7.61 -9.91
CA LEU A 306 -11.60 -8.79 -10.20
C LEU A 306 -11.88 -9.54 -8.88
N PHE A 307 -13.17 -9.68 -8.56
CA PHE A 307 -13.65 -10.54 -7.49
C PHE A 307 -14.34 -11.73 -8.13
N GLU A 308 -13.87 -12.95 -7.86
CA GLU A 308 -14.50 -14.17 -8.36
C GLU A 308 -14.93 -15.08 -7.23
N TYR A 309 -15.92 -15.91 -7.53
CA TYR A 309 -16.42 -16.96 -6.66
C TYR A 309 -16.89 -18.13 -7.51
N ALA A 310 -16.43 -19.33 -7.19
CA ALA A 310 -16.90 -20.57 -7.79
C ALA A 310 -17.28 -21.55 -6.67
N ASN A 311 -18.48 -22.12 -6.75
CA ASN A 311 -18.91 -23.21 -5.89
C ASN A 311 -19.69 -24.21 -6.73
N THR A 312 -18.99 -25.19 -7.29
CA THR A 312 -19.57 -26.15 -8.23
C THR A 312 -19.16 -27.59 -7.96
N GLN A 313 -18.19 -27.79 -7.08
CA GLN A 313 -17.68 -29.10 -6.70
C GLN A 313 -18.40 -29.59 -5.43
N ASN A 314 -18.35 -30.89 -5.15
CA ASN A 314 -18.97 -31.52 -3.98
C ASN A 314 -20.44 -31.11 -3.76
N SER A 315 -21.24 -31.11 -4.83
CA SER A 315 -22.65 -30.68 -4.79
C SER A 315 -22.87 -29.26 -4.27
N GLY A 316 -22.02 -28.31 -4.69
CA GLY A 316 -22.09 -26.92 -4.24
C GLY A 316 -21.59 -26.74 -2.81
N ASN A 317 -20.61 -27.53 -2.39
CA ASN A 317 -20.04 -27.50 -1.05
C ASN A 317 -18.51 -27.35 -1.04
N HIS A 318 -17.95 -26.83 -2.13
CA HIS A 318 -16.52 -26.58 -2.27
C HIS A 318 -16.33 -25.26 -3.00
N VAL A 319 -16.02 -24.24 -2.20
CA VAL A 319 -15.99 -22.84 -2.58
C VAL A 319 -14.55 -22.41 -2.83
N HIS A 320 -14.35 -21.64 -3.89
CA HIS A 320 -13.15 -20.84 -4.10
C HIS A 320 -13.54 -19.39 -4.38
N ALA A 321 -13.01 -18.46 -3.58
CA ALA A 321 -13.27 -17.04 -3.69
C ALA A 321 -11.94 -16.27 -3.74
N VAL A 322 -11.81 -15.36 -4.69
CA VAL A 322 -10.57 -14.60 -4.87
C VAL A 322 -10.84 -13.12 -5.16
N TRP A 323 -10.00 -12.26 -4.58
CA TRP A 323 -9.85 -10.86 -4.98
C TRP A 323 -8.47 -10.67 -5.63
N ARG A 324 -8.49 -10.11 -6.84
CA ARG A 324 -7.33 -9.85 -7.69
C ARG A 324 -7.30 -8.38 -8.13
N ASP A 325 -6.10 -7.87 -8.36
CA ASP A 325 -5.85 -6.64 -9.11
C ASP A 325 -5.27 -7.01 -10.48
N PHE A 326 -5.88 -6.53 -11.57
CA PHE A 326 -5.50 -6.91 -12.93
C PHE A 326 -4.02 -6.65 -13.23
N GLU A 327 -3.47 -5.57 -12.69
CA GLU A 327 -2.10 -5.13 -12.95
C GLU A 327 -1.29 -4.96 -11.64
N GLY A 328 -1.96 -4.78 -10.50
CA GLY A 328 -1.37 -4.51 -9.19
C GLY A 328 -1.22 -5.70 -8.24
N ASP A 329 -1.54 -6.94 -8.66
CA ASP A 329 -1.23 -8.15 -7.88
C ASP A 329 0.25 -8.14 -7.46
N PHE A 330 0.55 -8.50 -6.21
CA PHE A 330 1.90 -8.42 -5.59
C PHE A 330 2.53 -7.01 -5.59
N GLY A 331 1.69 -5.99 -5.78
CA GLY A 331 2.12 -4.61 -5.83
C GLY A 331 2.76 -4.16 -7.15
N ARG A 332 2.59 -4.91 -8.26
CA ARG A 332 3.35 -4.69 -9.51
C ARG A 332 3.15 -3.32 -10.14
N ASP A 333 1.93 -2.82 -10.33
CA ASP A 333 1.69 -1.50 -10.96
C ASP A 333 2.54 -0.38 -10.34
N LEU A 334 2.51 -0.30 -9.01
CA LEU A 334 3.15 0.80 -8.29
C LEU A 334 4.56 0.48 -7.83
N LEU A 335 4.95 -0.80 -7.81
CA LEU A 335 6.37 -1.18 -7.85
C LEU A 335 6.97 -0.78 -9.20
N ALA A 336 6.28 -1.01 -10.31
CA ALA A 336 6.71 -0.58 -11.63
C ALA A 336 6.76 0.94 -11.71
N GLU A 337 5.78 1.68 -11.18
CA GLU A 337 5.90 3.14 -11.02
C GLU A 337 7.06 3.53 -10.10
N HIS A 338 7.28 2.82 -8.99
CA HIS A 338 8.45 3.04 -8.14
C HIS A 338 9.73 2.83 -8.94
N TYR A 339 9.85 1.76 -9.73
CA TYR A 339 11.01 1.51 -10.61
C TYR A 339 11.11 2.49 -11.78
N GLN A 340 10.01 2.94 -12.36
CA GLN A 340 10.04 3.92 -13.45
C GLN A 340 10.42 5.30 -12.93
N ASN A 341 9.87 5.72 -11.79
CA ASN A 341 10.13 7.02 -11.19
C ASN A 341 11.49 7.07 -10.46
N ASN A 342 11.90 5.98 -9.79
CA ASN A 342 13.15 5.93 -9.02
C ASN A 342 14.31 5.29 -9.81
N HIS A 343 14.05 4.59 -10.93
CA HIS A 343 15.05 3.78 -11.62
C HIS A 343 15.05 3.85 -13.18
N GLN A 344 14.28 4.73 -13.85
CA GLN A 344 14.42 4.98 -15.31
C GLN A 344 14.74 6.45 -15.67
N ASN A 345 15.73 6.61 -16.58
CA ASN A 345 16.07 7.88 -17.25
C ASN A 345 14.92 8.34 -18.16
N THR A 346 14.07 9.23 -17.67
CA THR A 346 13.14 10.00 -18.52
C THR A 346 13.93 11.01 -19.35
N LYS A 347 13.58 11.24 -20.63
CA LYS A 347 14.36 12.07 -21.58
C LYS A 347 14.76 13.43 -20.97
N GLY A 348 16.05 13.59 -20.68
CA GLY A 348 16.66 14.82 -20.16
C GLY A 348 16.60 15.01 -18.63
N TRP A 349 15.86 14.17 -17.90
CA TRP A 349 15.88 14.16 -16.45
C TRP A 349 16.95 13.20 -15.94
N VAL A 350 17.72 13.65 -14.97
CA VAL A 350 18.78 12.88 -14.30
C VAL A 350 18.38 12.71 -12.85
N SER A 351 18.47 11.49 -12.35
CA SER A 351 18.31 11.25 -10.91
C SER A 351 19.52 11.76 -10.14
N MET A 352 19.25 12.51 -9.08
CA MET A 352 20.26 12.99 -8.13
C MET A 352 20.43 12.01 -6.96
N PHE A 353 19.60 10.98 -6.85
CA PHE A 353 19.60 10.04 -5.73
C PHE A 353 19.30 8.62 -6.20
N ASP A 354 20.16 7.66 -5.84
CA ASP A 354 20.05 6.26 -6.29
C ASP A 354 19.05 5.42 -5.47
N GLY A 355 18.43 6.02 -4.45
CA GLY A 355 17.52 5.36 -3.51
C GLY A 355 18.21 4.48 -2.46
N LYS A 356 19.53 4.41 -2.44
CA LYS A 356 20.31 3.43 -1.65
C LYS A 356 21.43 4.06 -0.85
N THR A 357 22.10 5.08 -1.38
CA THR A 357 23.29 5.70 -0.80
C THR A 357 23.23 7.21 -0.95
N LEU A 358 23.97 7.93 -0.10
CA LEU A 358 24.20 9.37 -0.27
C LEU A 358 25.34 9.66 -1.26
N LYS A 359 25.62 8.75 -2.20
CA LYS A 359 26.67 8.97 -3.20
C LYS A 359 26.33 10.21 -4.03
N GLY A 360 27.30 11.12 -4.15
CA GLY A 360 27.10 12.42 -4.81
C GLY A 360 26.45 13.46 -3.90
N TRP A 361 26.33 13.20 -2.60
CA TRP A 361 25.88 14.14 -1.60
C TRP A 361 26.90 14.24 -0.47
N LYS A 362 27.15 15.47 0.00
CA LYS A 362 28.09 15.78 1.07
C LYS A 362 27.41 16.65 2.13
N ALA A 363 27.36 16.16 3.37
CA ALA A 363 26.91 16.96 4.49
C ALA A 363 28.01 17.97 4.85
N ASN A 364 27.61 19.18 5.24
CA ASN A 364 28.57 20.17 5.72
C ASN A 364 28.88 20.02 7.21
N GLU A 365 27.87 19.68 8.00
CA GLU A 365 27.89 19.46 9.44
C GLU A 365 27.07 18.21 9.76
N ASP A 366 27.33 17.57 10.91
CA ASP A 366 26.57 16.46 11.48
C ASP A 366 26.14 15.39 10.47
N GLU A 367 27.09 14.63 9.90
CA GLU A 367 26.85 13.66 8.81
C GLU A 367 25.72 12.65 9.09
N ASP A 368 25.51 12.28 10.36
CA ASP A 368 24.46 11.37 10.81
C ASP A 368 23.03 11.97 10.72
N SER A 369 22.91 13.26 10.41
CA SER A 369 21.63 13.96 10.24
C SER A 369 20.85 13.53 9.00
N PHE A 370 21.53 12.88 8.05
CA PHE A 370 20.96 12.41 6.81
C PHE A 370 21.20 10.92 6.68
N VAL A 371 20.12 10.15 6.66
CA VAL A 371 20.19 8.70 6.50
C VAL A 371 19.35 8.25 5.32
N VAL A 372 19.89 7.32 4.53
CA VAL A 372 19.07 6.66 3.51
C VAL A 372 18.23 5.59 4.18
N LYS A 373 16.92 5.80 4.20
CA LYS A 373 15.95 4.79 4.60
C LYS A 373 14.95 4.63 3.47
N ASN A 374 15.06 3.48 2.81
CA ASN A 374 14.06 2.95 1.90
C ASN A 374 13.71 3.81 0.69
N GLY A 375 14.73 4.04 -0.14
CA GLY A 375 14.54 4.86 -1.31
C GLY A 375 14.33 6.33 -0.97
N SER A 376 14.54 6.76 0.29
CA SER A 376 14.38 8.14 0.73
C SER A 376 15.60 8.61 1.51
N ILE A 377 15.98 9.87 1.31
CA ILE A 377 16.87 10.59 2.23
C ILE A 377 16.00 11.12 3.37
N VAL A 378 16.28 10.70 4.59
CA VAL A 378 15.60 11.18 5.80
C VAL A 378 16.49 12.24 6.43
N ALA A 379 16.00 13.48 6.49
CA ALA A 379 16.63 14.58 7.20
C ALA A 379 16.03 14.68 8.61
N ASN A 380 16.84 14.41 9.61
CA ASN A 380 16.53 14.64 11.03
C ASN A 380 17.85 14.93 11.74
N SER A 381 18.04 16.16 12.20
CA SER A 381 19.34 16.63 12.66
C SER A 381 19.27 17.06 14.12
N PRO A 382 20.32 16.80 14.94
CA PRO A 382 20.41 17.37 16.28
C PRO A 382 20.53 18.91 16.26
N GLY A 383 20.93 19.48 15.12
CA GLY A 383 21.09 20.91 14.92
C GLY A 383 20.69 21.30 13.50
N ARG A 384 21.25 22.39 13.01
CA ARG A 384 21.04 22.82 11.62
C ARG A 384 22.21 22.36 10.78
N CYS A 385 21.91 21.61 9.72
CA CYS A 385 22.89 21.09 8.78
C CYS A 385 22.28 21.03 7.36
N HIS A 386 23.15 20.88 6.36
CA HIS A 386 22.76 20.84 4.97
C HIS A 386 23.52 19.75 4.23
N LEU A 387 22.80 18.97 3.42
CA LEU A 387 23.34 17.96 2.55
C LEU A 387 23.41 18.53 1.12
N PHE A 388 24.62 18.80 0.65
CA PHE A 388 24.88 19.44 -0.66
C PHE A 388 25.07 18.38 -1.74
N TYR A 389 24.47 18.61 -2.91
CA TYR A 389 24.70 17.76 -4.08
C TYR A 389 26.03 18.10 -4.75
N GLU A 390 26.85 17.09 -4.98
CA GLU A 390 28.12 17.21 -5.67
C GLU A 390 27.88 17.06 -7.18
N THR A 391 28.24 18.10 -7.93
CA THR A 391 28.12 18.11 -9.39
C THR A 391 29.37 18.71 -10.02
N ALA A 392 29.78 18.15 -11.18
CA ALA A 392 30.94 18.66 -11.92
C ALA A 392 30.63 19.99 -12.64
N GLU A 393 29.39 20.18 -13.07
CA GLU A 393 28.95 21.40 -13.77
C GLU A 393 27.82 22.07 -12.98
N PRO A 394 27.90 23.37 -12.69
CA PRO A 394 26.83 24.05 -11.98
C PRO A 394 25.53 24.10 -12.80
N PHE A 395 24.39 24.13 -12.13
CA PHE A 395 23.06 24.27 -12.73
C PHE A 395 22.70 25.75 -12.87
N ARG A 396 22.44 26.19 -14.11
CA ARG A 396 21.97 27.55 -14.43
C ARG A 396 20.46 27.58 -14.63
N ASN A 397 19.98 27.12 -15.79
CA ASN A 397 18.55 26.93 -16.05
C ASN A 397 18.19 25.45 -15.83
N PHE A 398 17.12 25.19 -15.10
CA PHE A 398 16.72 23.82 -14.78
C PHE A 398 15.24 23.69 -14.44
N GLU A 399 14.77 22.45 -14.53
CA GLU A 399 13.60 21.97 -13.81
C GLU A 399 14.09 20.95 -12.78
N PHE A 400 13.63 21.08 -11.55
CA PHE A 400 13.89 20.16 -10.46
C PHE A 400 12.55 19.66 -9.93
N LYS A 401 12.48 18.38 -9.59
CA LYS A 401 11.35 17.84 -8.85
C LYS A 401 11.80 16.80 -7.83
N ALA A 402 11.04 16.70 -6.75
CA ALA A 402 11.21 15.68 -5.74
C ALA A 402 9.86 15.33 -5.13
N LYS A 403 9.71 14.10 -4.66
CA LYS A 403 8.64 13.78 -3.71
C LYS A 403 9.15 14.07 -2.31
N VAL A 404 8.35 14.80 -1.55
CA VAL A 404 8.66 15.21 -0.19
C VAL A 404 7.52 14.79 0.74
N MET A 405 7.85 14.38 1.95
CA MET A 405 6.89 14.11 3.01
C MET A 405 7.44 14.71 4.30
N THR A 406 6.64 15.55 4.94
CA THR A 406 6.92 16.13 6.25
C THR A 406 6.19 15.33 7.31
N LEU A 407 6.83 15.06 8.45
CA LEU A 407 6.10 14.66 9.65
C LEU A 407 5.49 15.93 10.30
N PRO A 408 4.44 15.79 11.15
CA PRO A 408 3.85 16.91 11.84
C PRO A 408 4.90 17.75 12.58
N ASN A 409 4.79 19.08 12.45
CA ASN A 409 5.71 20.04 13.05
C ASN A 409 7.17 19.87 12.59
N SER A 410 7.39 19.51 11.33
CA SER A 410 8.73 19.45 10.74
C SER A 410 9.04 20.66 9.85
N ASN A 411 10.30 21.10 9.88
CA ASN A 411 10.85 22.14 9.03
C ASN A 411 12.08 21.62 8.25
N ALA A 412 12.18 22.01 6.99
CA ALA A 412 13.34 21.80 6.13
C ALA A 412 13.29 22.80 4.96
N GLY A 413 14.20 22.63 4.01
CA GLY A 413 14.29 23.46 2.81
C GLY A 413 15.06 22.74 1.71
N ILE A 414 14.74 23.08 0.46
CA ILE A 414 15.50 22.69 -0.73
C ILE A 414 16.18 23.93 -1.28
N TYR A 415 17.49 23.96 -1.20
CA TYR A 415 18.32 25.05 -1.68
C TYR A 415 18.70 24.83 -3.14
N PHE A 416 18.78 25.91 -3.91
CA PHE A 416 19.20 25.89 -5.30
C PHE A 416 20.01 27.14 -5.66
N HIS A 417 20.81 27.06 -6.73
CA HIS A 417 21.87 28.05 -7.04
C HIS A 417 22.80 28.31 -5.84
N THR A 418 22.97 27.29 -5.00
CA THR A 418 23.85 27.38 -3.83
C THR A 418 25.21 26.77 -4.16
N ARG A 419 26.12 26.77 -3.19
CA ARG A 419 27.44 26.14 -3.31
C ARG A 419 27.83 25.55 -1.97
N PHE A 420 28.66 24.51 -1.99
CA PHE A 420 29.15 23.90 -0.76
C PHE A 420 29.80 24.98 0.13
N GLN A 421 29.47 24.93 1.41
CA GLN A 421 30.10 25.71 2.47
C GLN A 421 30.23 24.79 3.68
N GLU A 422 31.32 24.92 4.42
CA GLU A 422 31.61 24.00 5.53
C GLU A 422 30.68 24.23 6.72
N GLU A 423 30.31 25.48 7.00
CA GLU A 423 29.56 25.82 8.20
C GLU A 423 28.47 26.85 7.91
N GLY A 424 27.47 26.91 8.80
CA GLY A 424 26.44 27.93 8.78
C GLY A 424 25.33 27.72 7.73
N TRP A 425 24.36 28.63 7.74
CA TRP A 425 23.26 28.64 6.78
C TRP A 425 23.77 28.98 5.36
N PRO A 426 23.33 28.28 4.30
CA PRO A 426 23.74 28.58 2.94
C PRO A 426 23.55 30.07 2.60
N LYS A 427 24.66 30.79 2.46
CA LYS A 427 24.62 32.23 2.11
C LYS A 427 24.26 32.43 0.65
N ALA A 428 24.65 31.48 -0.19
CA ALA A 428 24.48 31.49 -1.63
C ALA A 428 23.14 30.89 -2.04
N GLY A 429 22.55 31.43 -3.10
CA GLY A 429 21.35 30.90 -3.72
C GLY A 429 20.08 31.22 -2.95
N PHE A 430 19.08 30.37 -3.15
CA PHE A 430 17.74 30.52 -2.58
C PHE A 430 17.31 29.23 -1.90
N GLU A 431 16.33 29.36 -1.01
CA GLU A 431 15.66 28.26 -0.34
C GLU A 431 14.21 28.18 -0.83
N CYS A 432 13.83 27.00 -1.31
CA CYS A 432 12.44 26.60 -1.46
C CYS A 432 12.00 25.94 -0.16
N GLN A 433 11.11 26.60 0.58
CA GLN A 433 10.72 26.20 1.93
C GLN A 433 10.00 24.85 1.94
N ILE A 434 10.20 24.05 3.00
CA ILE A 434 9.48 22.80 3.25
C ILE A 434 8.96 22.80 4.70
N ASN A 435 7.70 23.21 4.89
CA ASN A 435 6.94 22.91 6.10
C ASN A 435 5.43 23.11 5.86
N ASN A 436 4.62 22.28 6.52
CA ASN A 436 3.15 22.39 6.45
C ASN A 436 2.56 22.85 7.78
N THR A 437 2.80 22.15 8.91
CA THR A 437 2.28 22.57 10.23
C THR A 437 3.32 23.16 11.19
N TYR A 438 4.58 23.33 10.76
CA TYR A 438 5.58 23.99 11.61
C TYR A 438 5.15 25.43 11.95
N HIS A 439 5.69 25.98 13.04
CA HIS A 439 5.27 27.29 13.54
C HIS A 439 5.73 28.47 12.67
N ASP A 440 6.71 28.28 11.77
CA ASP A 440 7.09 29.30 10.78
C ASP A 440 5.87 29.58 9.86
N PRO A 441 5.45 30.84 9.70
CA PRO A 441 4.32 31.19 8.84
C PRO A 441 4.59 30.96 7.35
N LYS A 442 5.85 30.91 6.90
CA LYS A 442 6.20 30.69 5.49
C LYS A 442 6.16 29.20 5.22
N LYS A 443 5.29 28.78 4.30
CA LYS A 443 4.95 27.37 4.05
C LYS A 443 5.65 26.79 2.83
N THR A 444 5.48 25.48 2.67
CA THR A 444 6.01 24.70 1.55
C THR A 444 5.89 25.42 0.21
N ALA A 445 6.98 25.38 -0.57
CA ALA A 445 7.15 26.00 -1.89
C ALA A 445 7.25 27.53 -1.92
N SER A 446 7.37 28.19 -0.76
CA SER A 446 7.83 29.59 -0.69
C SER A 446 9.26 29.72 -1.20
N ILE A 447 9.60 30.83 -1.87
CA ILE A 447 11.00 31.24 -2.03
C ILE A 447 11.34 32.05 -0.77
N TYR A 448 11.98 31.39 0.20
CA TYR A 448 12.00 31.84 1.59
C TYR A 448 12.48 33.28 1.76
N GLY A 449 11.59 34.15 2.24
CA GLY A 449 11.86 35.57 2.48
C GLY A 449 12.07 36.39 1.20
N VAL A 450 11.61 35.89 0.05
CA VAL A 450 11.59 36.60 -1.24
C VAL A 450 10.16 36.64 -1.77
N ALA A 451 9.51 35.48 -1.85
CA ALA A 451 8.12 35.35 -2.26
C ALA A 451 7.49 34.19 -1.47
N ASP A 452 6.76 34.55 -0.42
CA ASP A 452 6.27 33.61 0.59
C ASP A 452 4.81 33.19 0.35
N SER A 453 4.53 31.91 0.52
CA SER A 453 3.17 31.39 0.70
C SER A 453 2.91 31.20 2.20
N LEU A 454 1.79 31.74 2.68
CA LEU A 454 1.41 31.63 4.11
C LEU A 454 0.44 30.47 4.38
N ASN A 455 -0.04 29.82 3.33
CA ASN A 455 -0.95 28.68 3.42
C ASN A 455 -0.23 27.42 2.99
N ALA A 456 -0.36 26.35 3.78
CA ALA A 456 0.24 25.07 3.47
C ALA A 456 -0.46 24.45 2.24
N PRO A 457 0.25 24.23 1.12
CA PRO A 457 -0.33 23.62 -0.08
C PRO A 457 -0.41 22.10 -0.01
N ALA A 458 0.20 21.49 1.02
CA ALA A 458 0.23 20.06 1.28
C ALA A 458 -0.05 19.78 2.76
N ARG A 459 -0.21 18.49 3.09
CA ARG A 459 -0.42 18.00 4.45
C ARG A 459 0.80 17.20 4.91
N ASP A 460 1.01 17.16 6.22
CA ASP A 460 1.96 16.21 6.81
C ASP A 460 1.48 14.77 6.62
N ASP A 461 2.42 13.82 6.74
CA ASP A 461 2.22 12.38 6.55
C ASP A 461 1.69 11.97 5.15
N GLU A 462 1.68 12.92 4.20
CA GLU A 462 1.34 12.74 2.80
C GLU A 462 2.55 13.07 1.92
N TRP A 463 2.83 12.21 0.93
CA TRP A 463 3.79 12.55 -0.11
C TRP A 463 3.18 13.57 -1.05
N PHE A 464 3.91 14.67 -1.28
CA PHE A 464 3.60 15.64 -2.32
C PHE A 464 4.79 15.82 -3.24
N GLU A 465 4.53 16.09 -4.51
CA GLU A 465 5.58 16.47 -5.45
C GLU A 465 5.86 17.97 -5.30
N ILE A 466 7.11 18.32 -5.04
CA ILE A 466 7.58 19.69 -5.17
C ILE A 466 8.31 19.84 -6.51
N TYR A 467 8.04 20.95 -7.19
CA TYR A 467 8.67 21.29 -8.45
C TYR A 467 9.25 22.70 -8.37
N ILE A 468 10.47 22.87 -8.88
CA ILE A 468 11.17 24.15 -8.95
C ILE A 468 11.69 24.30 -10.37
N LYS A 469 11.31 25.40 -11.04
CA LYS A 469 11.86 25.78 -12.34
C LYS A 469 12.60 27.09 -12.23
N VAL A 470 13.83 27.11 -12.71
CA VAL A 470 14.61 28.33 -12.92
C VAL A 470 14.89 28.47 -14.41
N ASN A 471 14.44 29.59 -14.98
CA ASN A 471 14.67 29.93 -16.38
C ASN A 471 15.06 31.40 -16.50
N GLY A 472 16.36 31.66 -16.66
CA GLY A 472 16.92 33.00 -16.55
C GLY A 472 16.68 33.58 -15.16
N LEU A 473 15.99 34.72 -15.09
CA LEU A 473 15.66 35.41 -13.85
C LEU A 473 14.31 34.97 -13.25
N LYS A 474 13.58 34.04 -13.90
CA LYS A 474 12.27 33.59 -13.43
C LYS A 474 12.38 32.29 -12.64
N VAL A 475 11.78 32.28 -11.45
CA VAL A 475 11.59 31.09 -10.59
C VAL A 475 10.10 30.77 -10.50
N THR A 476 9.77 29.50 -10.70
CA THR A 476 8.42 28.97 -10.49
C THR A 476 8.48 27.79 -9.55
N THR A 477 7.68 27.80 -8.49
CA THR A 477 7.50 26.65 -7.59
C THR A 477 6.09 26.09 -7.70
N LYS A 478 5.95 24.77 -7.62
CA LYS A 478 4.66 24.08 -7.61
C LYS A 478 4.63 22.99 -6.55
N VAL A 479 3.42 22.68 -6.10
CA VAL A 479 3.11 21.51 -5.28
C VAL A 479 1.97 20.74 -5.94
N ASN A 480 2.19 19.47 -6.25
CA ASN A 480 1.22 18.61 -6.96
C ASN A 480 0.63 19.32 -8.20
N ASP A 481 1.52 19.79 -9.08
CA ASP A 481 1.22 20.57 -10.30
C ASP A 481 0.56 21.95 -10.12
N ARG A 482 0.14 22.30 -8.90
CA ARG A 482 -0.40 23.63 -8.58
C ARG A 482 0.73 24.63 -8.35
N THR A 483 0.77 25.68 -9.16
CA THR A 483 1.68 26.81 -8.96
C THR A 483 1.44 27.48 -7.61
N ILE A 484 2.51 27.61 -6.83
CA ILE A 484 2.51 28.28 -5.53
C ILE A 484 3.17 29.65 -5.62
N VAL A 485 4.37 29.72 -6.20
CA VAL A 485 5.09 30.97 -6.45
C VAL A 485 5.49 31.07 -7.90
N GLU A 486 5.30 32.26 -8.47
CA GLU A 486 6.01 32.74 -9.65
C GLU A 486 6.67 34.07 -9.32
N TRP A 487 7.99 34.11 -9.38
CA TRP A 487 8.77 35.30 -9.07
C TRP A 487 9.82 35.52 -10.15
N THR A 488 10.05 36.78 -10.50
CA THR A 488 11.13 37.18 -11.40
C THR A 488 12.06 38.10 -10.65
N GLN A 489 13.35 37.77 -10.61
CA GLN A 489 14.35 38.62 -9.98
C GLN A 489 14.43 39.96 -10.72
N PRO A 490 14.26 41.11 -10.03
CA PRO A 490 14.49 42.42 -10.61
C PRO A 490 15.94 42.57 -11.11
N GLU A 491 16.13 43.35 -12.18
CA GLU A 491 17.47 43.58 -12.76
C GLU A 491 18.42 44.28 -11.79
N ASP A 492 17.89 45.13 -10.89
CA ASP A 492 18.63 45.88 -9.88
C ASP A 492 18.71 45.16 -8.52
N TRP A 493 18.37 43.87 -8.46
CA TRP A 493 18.37 43.09 -7.22
C TRP A 493 19.77 42.99 -6.60
N LYS A 494 19.90 43.42 -5.35
CA LYS A 494 21.18 43.46 -4.63
C LYS A 494 21.32 42.34 -3.62
N LYS A 495 22.54 41.82 -3.49
CA LYS A 495 22.90 40.88 -2.43
C LYS A 495 22.75 41.56 -1.08
N SER A 496 22.18 40.87 -0.09
CA SER A 496 22.26 41.30 1.31
C SER A 496 23.53 40.75 1.96
N GLU A 497 24.02 41.40 3.01
CA GLU A 497 25.20 40.93 3.76
C GLU A 497 24.96 39.58 4.45
N LYS A 498 23.70 39.27 4.81
CA LYS A 498 23.34 38.02 5.49
C LYS A 498 23.12 36.87 4.52
N PHE A 499 22.43 37.12 3.41
CA PHE A 499 22.11 36.13 2.37
C PHE A 499 22.18 36.77 0.98
N GLU A 500 22.92 36.15 0.05
CA GLU A 500 23.17 36.72 -1.28
C GLU A 500 21.88 36.75 -2.12
N ARG A 501 21.13 35.64 -2.17
CA ARG A 501 19.85 35.51 -2.89
C ARG A 501 19.87 36.12 -4.29
N ILE A 502 20.85 35.72 -5.09
CA ILE A 502 20.98 36.10 -6.50
C ILE A 502 20.95 34.85 -7.38
N LEU A 503 20.14 34.90 -8.44
CA LEU A 503 20.09 33.87 -9.47
C LEU A 503 21.35 33.93 -10.32
N GLY A 504 21.88 32.76 -10.63
CA GLY A 504 23.08 32.61 -11.43
C GLY A 504 23.26 31.15 -11.77
N GLU A 505 24.24 30.52 -11.14
CA GLU A 505 24.50 29.09 -11.27
C GLU A 505 24.93 28.51 -9.93
N GLY A 506 24.71 27.21 -9.73
CA GLY A 506 25.18 26.53 -8.53
C GLY A 506 24.67 25.11 -8.44
N THR A 507 24.73 24.54 -7.24
CA THR A 507 24.19 23.21 -6.92
C THR A 507 22.93 23.30 -6.07
N PHE A 508 22.47 22.15 -5.59
CA PHE A 508 21.36 21.99 -4.66
C PHE A 508 21.85 21.61 -3.27
N ALA A 509 21.04 21.89 -2.25
CA ALA A 509 21.19 21.27 -0.94
C ALA A 509 19.82 20.97 -0.32
N ILE A 510 19.76 20.00 0.59
CA ILE A 510 18.58 19.77 1.43
C ILE A 510 18.95 20.02 2.89
N GLN A 511 17.98 20.52 3.67
CA GLN A 511 18.21 20.92 5.04
C GLN A 511 17.76 19.87 6.06
N GLY A 512 18.57 19.63 7.08
CA GLY A 512 18.14 19.18 8.40
C GLY A 512 18.06 20.41 9.32
N HIS A 513 16.87 20.70 9.87
CA HIS A 513 16.62 21.98 10.54
C HIS A 513 16.85 21.95 12.06
N ASP A 514 16.24 20.98 12.75
CA ASP A 514 16.27 20.84 14.20
C ASP A 514 15.88 19.40 14.63
N PRO A 515 16.06 19.02 15.92
CA PRO A 515 15.77 17.67 16.40
C PRO A 515 14.30 17.25 16.28
N GLY A 516 13.38 18.20 16.30
CA GLY A 516 11.94 17.96 16.22
C GLY A 516 11.44 17.73 14.80
N SER A 517 12.28 18.04 13.80
CA SER A 517 11.91 18.00 12.39
C SER A 517 12.38 16.71 11.74
N THR A 518 11.46 16.01 11.07
CA THR A 518 11.77 14.86 10.22
C THR A 518 11.10 15.04 8.86
N VAL A 519 11.92 15.10 7.82
CA VAL A 519 11.46 15.26 6.43
C VAL A 519 12.11 14.21 5.56
N LEU A 520 11.31 13.60 4.68
CA LEU A 520 11.75 12.55 3.77
C LEU A 520 11.72 13.08 2.34
N PHE A 521 12.80 12.80 1.60
CA PHE A 521 12.96 13.19 0.19
C PHE A 521 13.23 11.95 -0.65
N ARG A 522 12.53 11.78 -1.77
CA ARG A 522 12.78 10.74 -2.77
C ARG A 522 12.45 11.22 -4.17
N ASP A 523 12.75 10.42 -5.19
CA ASP A 523 12.54 10.80 -6.59
C ASP A 523 13.17 12.18 -6.91
N LEU A 524 14.37 12.48 -6.39
CA LEU A 524 15.05 13.77 -6.65
C LEU A 524 15.59 13.77 -8.08
N MET A 525 14.95 14.53 -8.95
CA MET A 525 15.26 14.59 -10.38
C MET A 525 15.56 16.01 -10.79
N VAL A 526 16.55 16.18 -11.67
CA VAL A 526 16.86 17.46 -12.29
C VAL A 526 16.98 17.34 -13.80
N LYS A 527 16.49 18.33 -14.52
CA LYS A 527 16.61 18.46 -15.96
C LYS A 527 17.22 19.82 -16.27
N ARG A 528 18.38 19.84 -16.92
CA ARG A 528 19.00 21.07 -17.42
C ARG A 528 18.13 21.64 -18.55
N LEU A 529 17.97 22.95 -18.55
CA LEU A 529 17.35 23.71 -19.63
C LEU A 529 18.44 24.48 -20.40
N PRO A 530 18.18 24.83 -21.67
CA PRO A 530 19.09 25.64 -22.48
C PRO A 530 19.52 26.96 -21.82
#